data_AF-A0A1S1FAB6-F1
#
_entry.id   AF-A0A1S1FAB6-F1
#
_cell.length_a   1.000
_cell.length_b   1.000
_cell.length_c   1.000
_cell.angle_alpha   90.00
_cell.angle_beta   90.00
_cell.angle_gamma   90.00
#
_symmetry.space_group_name_H-M   'P 1'
#
loop_
_entity.id
_entity.type
_entity.pdbx_description
1 polymer ?
#
loop_
_entity_poly.entity_id
_entity_poly.type
_entity_poly.pdbx_seq_one_letter_code
_entity_poly.pdbx_strand_id
1 'polypeptide(L)'
;MTKDWTFDQPLDDNTQTSSTEERAKIAALFHKENQEGAEDVDYVAAFEMEQQKAKEKSVSQPKTQEQSTPKVVSSSNITNDYKQHLADVMAQNNEDILQSQKKIEELHQLIDDKNKQNKKLQAISAAIDDL
;
A
#
# COMPACT_ATOMS: atom_id res chain seq x y z
N MET A 1 -3.90 28.67 16.22
CA MET A 1 -2.55 28.06 16.23
C MET A 1 -2.62 26.80 15.39
N THR A 2 -2.23 26.90 14.12
CA THR A 2 -2.06 25.77 13.21
C THR A 2 -0.74 25.09 13.56
N LYS A 3 -0.80 23.95 14.24
CA LYS A 3 0.36 23.05 14.27
C LYS A 3 0.20 22.12 13.09
N ASP A 4 1.01 22.33 12.06
CA ASP A 4 1.13 21.40 10.94
C ASP A 4 1.50 20.04 11.52
N TRP A 5 0.57 19.08 11.42
CA TRP A 5 0.82 17.73 11.89
C TRP A 5 1.91 17.11 11.01
N THR A 6 3.11 17.03 11.56
CA THR A 6 4.27 16.41 10.93
C THR A 6 4.57 15.14 11.71
N PHE A 7 4.68 14.00 11.02
CA PHE A 7 5.05 12.74 11.64
C PHE A 7 6.52 12.80 12.06
N ASP A 8 6.75 13.10 13.34
CA ASP A 8 8.08 13.29 13.95
C ASP A 8 8.63 12.01 14.62
N GLN A 9 7.91 10.88 14.55
CA GLN A 9 8.43 9.63 15.09
C GLN A 9 9.47 9.02 14.14
N PRO A 10 10.56 8.44 14.68
CA PRO A 10 11.43 7.61 13.86
C PRO A 10 10.57 6.51 13.23
N LEU A 11 10.76 6.28 11.93
CA LEU A 11 10.24 5.07 11.31
C LEU A 11 10.74 3.89 12.16
N ASP A 12 9.84 2.97 12.51
CA ASP A 12 10.23 1.74 13.18
C ASP A 12 11.46 1.19 12.46
N ASP A 13 12.51 0.86 13.24
CA ASP A 13 13.75 0.33 12.70
C ASP A 13 13.40 -0.76 11.69
N ASN A 14 14.07 -0.76 10.53
CA ASN A 14 13.99 -1.85 9.56
C ASN A 14 14.46 -3.13 10.27
N THR A 15 13.58 -3.76 11.05
CA THR A 15 13.74 -5.15 11.47
C THR A 15 13.66 -5.89 10.17
N GLN A 16 14.83 -6.17 9.61
CA GLN A 16 14.99 -6.99 8.43
C GLN A 16 14.40 -8.34 8.82
N THR A 17 13.12 -8.52 8.51
CA THR A 17 12.47 -9.82 8.66
C THR A 17 13.32 -10.77 7.84
N SER A 18 13.77 -11.84 8.50
CA SER A 18 14.66 -12.79 7.85
C SER A 18 13.98 -13.28 6.57
N SER A 19 14.73 -13.47 5.48
CA SER A 19 14.18 -13.96 4.21
C SER A 19 13.33 -15.22 4.41
N THR A 20 13.69 -16.05 5.40
CA THR A 20 12.94 -17.24 5.81
C THR A 20 11.56 -16.93 6.37
N GLU A 21 11.43 -15.86 7.16
CA GLU A 21 10.17 -15.43 7.77
C GLU A 21 9.19 -14.91 6.71
N GLU A 22 9.67 -14.08 5.79
CA GLU A 22 8.86 -13.59 4.66
C GLU A 22 8.43 -14.73 3.73
N ARG A 23 9.33 -15.70 3.47
CA ARG A 23 8.99 -16.90 2.68
C ARG A 23 7.92 -17.76 3.37
N ALA A 24 7.97 -17.91 4.69
CA ALA A 24 6.96 -18.66 5.45
C ALA A 24 5.59 -17.96 5.40
N LYS A 25 5.55 -16.63 5.54
CA LYS A 25 4.32 -15.83 5.38
C LYS A 25 3.70 -16.01 3.99
N ILE A 26 4.53 -15.99 2.94
CA ILE A 26 4.09 -16.21 1.56
C ILE A 26 3.58 -17.66 1.39
N ALA A 27 4.28 -18.67 1.90
CA ALA A 27 3.87 -20.07 1.79
C ALA A 27 2.53 -20.37 2.49
N ALA A 28 2.28 -19.73 3.64
CA ALA A 28 1.02 -19.83 4.37
C ALA A 28 -0.17 -19.30 3.56
N LEU A 29 0.02 -18.22 2.80
CA LEU A 29 -1.01 -17.65 1.92
C LEU A 29 -1.50 -18.63 0.84
N PHE A 30 -0.61 -19.52 0.39
CA PHE A 30 -0.89 -20.50 -0.67
C PHE A 30 -1.13 -21.92 -0.13
N HIS A 31 -1.29 -22.09 1.19
CA HIS A 31 -1.49 -23.39 1.85
C HIS A 31 -0.39 -24.42 1.51
N LYS A 32 0.85 -23.94 1.32
CA LYS A 32 2.03 -24.74 0.97
C LYS A 32 2.98 -24.88 2.17
N GLU A 33 2.43 -25.16 3.35
CA GLU A 33 3.17 -25.17 4.62
C GLU A 33 4.25 -26.28 4.69
N ASN A 34 4.21 -27.27 3.80
CA ASN A 34 5.14 -28.41 3.78
C ASN A 34 5.59 -28.80 2.35
N GLN A 35 6.16 -27.86 1.58
CA GLN A 35 7.04 -28.29 0.48
C GLN A 35 8.46 -28.38 1.02
N GLU A 36 8.93 -29.61 1.20
CA GLU A 36 10.36 -29.95 1.27
C GLU A 36 11.11 -29.17 0.21
N GLY A 37 12.28 -28.64 0.61
CA GLY A 37 13.06 -27.62 -0.07
C GLY A 37 12.80 -27.54 -1.57
N ALA A 38 12.30 -26.39 -2.01
CA ALA A 38 12.38 -26.02 -3.42
C ALA A 38 13.84 -26.28 -3.84
N GLU A 39 14.03 -27.25 -4.74
CA GLU A 39 15.31 -27.45 -5.42
C GLU A 39 15.83 -26.06 -5.81
N ASP A 40 17.12 -25.84 -5.62
CA ASP A 40 17.77 -24.62 -6.09
C ASP A 40 17.66 -24.64 -7.63
N VAL A 41 16.56 -24.09 -8.14
CA VAL A 41 16.25 -24.11 -9.57
C VAL A 41 17.22 -23.13 -10.19
N ASP A 42 18.21 -23.65 -10.91
CA ASP A 42 19.08 -22.85 -11.74
C ASP A 42 18.23 -22.23 -12.87
N TYR A 43 17.75 -21.02 -12.62
CA TYR A 43 16.92 -20.26 -13.54
C TYR A 43 17.61 -20.03 -14.90
N VAL A 44 18.95 -20.04 -14.95
CA VAL A 44 19.71 -19.90 -16.20
C VAL A 44 19.59 -21.18 -17.01
N ALA A 45 19.81 -22.34 -16.39
CA ALA A 45 19.65 -23.64 -17.05
C ALA A 45 18.20 -23.89 -17.49
N ALA A 46 17.22 -23.53 -16.65
CA ALA A 46 15.79 -23.64 -16.98
C ALA A 46 15.42 -22.77 -18.19
N PHE A 47 15.96 -21.56 -18.25
CA PHE A 47 15.75 -20.64 -19.38
C PHE A 47 16.39 -21.16 -20.68
N GLU A 48 17.61 -21.71 -20.61
CA GLU A 48 18.27 -22.32 -21.78
C GLU A 48 17.51 -23.56 -22.28
N MET A 49 17.03 -24.43 -21.39
CA MET A 49 16.19 -25.58 -21.75
C MET A 49 14.90 -25.16 -22.45
N GLU A 50 14.24 -24.09 -21.98
CA GLU A 50 13.02 -23.58 -22.60
C GLU A 50 13.31 -23.01 -24.00
N GLN A 51 14.44 -22.30 -24.17
CA GLN A 51 14.88 -21.83 -25.48
C GLN A 51 15.23 -22.98 -26.44
N GLN A 52 15.80 -24.07 -25.93
CA GLN A 52 16.09 -25.26 -26.74
C GLN A 52 14.82 -26.04 -27.11
N LYS A 53 13.87 -26.19 -26.19
CA LYS A 53 12.54 -26.77 -26.48
C LYS A 53 11.78 -25.99 -27.55
N ALA A 54 11.88 -24.65 -27.53
CA ALA A 54 11.31 -23.80 -28.56
C ALA A 54 11.98 -24.00 -29.93
N LYS A 55 13.30 -24.27 -29.96
CA LYS A 55 14.05 -24.58 -31.19
C LYS A 55 13.79 -25.99 -31.72
N GLU A 56 13.68 -27.01 -30.87
CA GLU A 56 13.42 -28.40 -31.28
C GLU A 56 12.02 -28.58 -31.91
N LYS A 57 11.04 -27.76 -31.52
CA LYS A 57 9.72 -27.72 -32.18
C LYS A 57 9.73 -27.04 -33.56
N SER A 58 10.86 -26.49 -34.01
CA SER A 58 10.96 -25.67 -35.22
C SER A 58 11.79 -26.32 -36.34
N VAL A 59 11.74 -27.65 -36.49
CA VAL A 59 12.25 -28.32 -37.70
C VAL A 59 11.07 -28.76 -38.57
N SER A 60 10.38 -27.79 -39.18
CA SER A 60 9.80 -27.98 -40.51
C SER A 60 9.53 -26.63 -41.21
N GLN A 61 10.42 -26.35 -42.16
CA GLN A 61 10.40 -25.37 -43.26
C GLN A 61 10.42 -23.84 -43.00
N PRO A 62 11.22 -23.10 -43.81
CA PRO A 62 11.43 -21.67 -43.65
C PRO A 62 10.40 -20.86 -44.46
N LYS A 63 9.84 -19.81 -43.86
CA LYS A 63 9.31 -18.67 -44.61
C LYS A 63 9.84 -17.39 -44.00
N THR A 64 10.56 -16.66 -44.85
CA THR A 64 10.84 -15.24 -44.76
C THR A 64 9.57 -14.50 -44.35
N GLN A 65 9.54 -13.96 -43.15
CA GLN A 65 8.63 -12.88 -42.82
C GLN A 65 9.35 -11.91 -41.91
N GLU A 66 9.45 -10.71 -42.46
CA GLU A 66 9.80 -9.41 -41.92
C GLU A 66 10.09 -9.38 -40.42
N GLN A 67 11.22 -8.75 -40.13
CA GLN A 67 11.57 -8.05 -38.91
C GLN A 67 10.33 -7.34 -38.33
N SER A 68 9.55 -8.08 -37.55
CA SER A 68 8.52 -7.54 -36.68
C SER A 68 9.30 -6.72 -35.67
N THR A 69 9.19 -5.40 -35.83
CA THR A 69 9.52 -4.44 -34.78
C THR A 69 9.02 -4.99 -33.44
N PRO A 70 9.75 -4.79 -32.33
CA PRO A 70 9.23 -5.18 -31.04
C PRO A 70 7.88 -4.49 -30.89
N LYS A 71 6.82 -5.28 -30.99
CA LYS A 71 5.46 -4.88 -30.70
C LYS A 71 5.59 -4.24 -29.33
N VAL A 72 5.37 -2.92 -29.27
CA VAL A 72 5.28 -2.18 -28.02
C VAL A 72 4.10 -2.82 -27.31
N VAL A 73 4.38 -3.89 -26.57
CA VAL A 73 3.52 -4.38 -25.51
C VAL A 73 3.32 -3.14 -24.67
N SER A 74 2.10 -2.63 -24.64
CA SER A 74 1.68 -1.52 -23.80
C SER A 74 2.13 -1.86 -22.39
N SER A 75 3.35 -1.45 -22.05
CA SER A 75 4.08 -1.98 -20.91
C SER A 75 3.76 -1.04 -19.77
N SER A 76 2.56 -1.24 -19.22
CA SER A 76 2.44 -1.27 -17.78
C SER A 76 3.48 -2.25 -17.28
N ASN A 77 4.67 -1.72 -17.02
CA ASN A 77 5.73 -2.45 -16.36
C ASN A 77 5.33 -2.46 -14.89
N ILE A 78 5.38 -3.62 -14.21
CA ILE A 78 4.93 -3.77 -12.81
C ILE A 78 5.46 -2.65 -11.89
N THR A 79 6.67 -2.17 -12.17
CA THR A 79 7.28 -1.02 -11.48
C THR A 79 6.48 0.29 -11.64
N ASN A 80 5.98 0.60 -12.83
CA ASN A 80 5.17 1.80 -13.09
C ASN A 80 3.80 1.68 -12.41
N ASP A 81 3.18 0.50 -12.48
CA ASP A 81 1.88 0.25 -11.83
C ASP A 81 1.99 0.40 -10.31
N TYR A 82 3.06 -0.14 -9.71
CA TYR A 82 3.30 0.00 -8.28
C TYR A 82 3.61 1.46 -7.88
N LYS A 83 4.37 2.20 -8.70
CA LYS A 83 4.58 3.63 -8.46
C LYS A 83 3.28 4.42 -8.48
N GLN A 84 2.38 4.10 -9.42
CA GLN A 84 1.07 4.75 -9.50
C GLN A 84 0.22 4.41 -8.26
N HIS A 85 0.17 3.13 -7.87
CA HIS A 85 -0.51 2.72 -6.64
C HIS A 85 0.00 3.48 -5.41
N LEU A 86 1.32 3.62 -5.25
CA LEU A 86 1.88 4.39 -4.13
C LEU A 86 1.44 5.86 -4.18
N ALA A 87 1.45 6.47 -5.36
CA ALA A 87 0.96 7.84 -5.53
C ALA A 87 -0.52 7.98 -5.14
N ASP A 88 -1.36 7.03 -5.56
CA ASP A 88 -2.79 7.01 -5.27
C ASP A 88 -3.04 6.83 -3.77
N VAL A 89 -2.29 5.95 -3.09
CA VAL A 89 -2.38 5.75 -1.63
C VAL A 89 -1.96 7.00 -0.87
N MET A 90 -0.88 7.67 -1.30
CA MET A 90 -0.47 8.93 -0.67
C MET A 90 -1.51 10.03 -0.86
N ALA A 91 -2.13 10.12 -2.05
CA ALA A 91 -3.20 11.07 -2.32
C ALA A 91 -4.43 10.79 -1.44
N GLN A 92 -4.84 9.52 -1.34
CA GLN A 92 -5.95 9.12 -0.48
C GLN A 92 -5.68 9.42 1.00
N ASN A 93 -4.50 9.09 1.49
CA ASN A 93 -4.12 9.36 2.88
C ASN A 93 -4.14 10.87 3.17
N ASN A 94 -3.63 11.69 2.26
CA ASN A 94 -3.70 13.14 2.39
C ASN A 94 -5.15 13.67 2.45
N GLU A 95 -6.05 13.11 1.64
CA GLU A 95 -7.47 13.46 1.71
C GLU A 95 -8.08 13.05 3.05
N ASP A 96 -7.79 11.84 3.52
CA ASP A 96 -8.29 11.33 4.81
C ASP A 96 -7.79 12.19 5.98
N ILE A 97 -6.54 12.66 5.93
CA ILE A 97 -5.97 13.60 6.90
C ILE A 97 -6.75 14.92 6.88
N LEU A 98 -7.04 15.49 5.70
CA LEU A 98 -7.79 16.75 5.57
C LEU A 98 -9.22 16.61 6.11
N GLN A 99 -9.91 15.52 5.78
CA GLN A 99 -11.26 15.25 6.30
C GLN A 99 -11.25 15.09 7.83
N SER A 100 -10.24 14.40 8.36
CA SER A 100 -10.07 14.21 9.80
C SER A 100 -9.81 15.53 10.52
N GLN A 101 -8.95 16.39 9.98
CA GLN A 101 -8.68 17.73 10.51
C GLN A 101 -9.94 18.59 10.55
N LYS A 102 -10.71 18.62 9.45
CA LYS A 102 -12.00 19.30 9.41
C LYS A 102 -12.96 18.79 10.49
N LYS A 103 -12.99 17.47 10.70
CA LYS A 103 -13.87 16.89 11.73
C LYS A 103 -13.47 17.31 13.14
N ILE A 104 -12.18 17.39 13.41
CA ILE A 104 -11.64 17.87 14.69
C ILE A 104 -12.07 19.33 14.94
N GLU A 105 -12.01 20.19 13.93
CA GLU A 105 -12.46 21.58 14.03
C GLU A 105 -13.96 21.69 14.34
N GLU A 106 -14.80 20.90 13.68
CA GLU A 106 -16.25 20.84 13.96
C GLU A 106 -16.53 20.41 15.41
N LEU A 107 -15.77 19.43 15.93
CA LEU A 107 -15.92 18.96 17.30
C LEU A 107 -15.50 20.02 18.32
N HIS A 108 -14.43 20.78 18.05
CA HIS A 108 -14.05 21.90 18.90
C HIS A 108 -15.15 22.97 18.97
N GLN A 109 -15.73 23.35 17.83
CA GLN A 109 -16.83 24.31 17.80
C GLN A 109 -18.04 23.83 18.61
N LEU A 110 -18.38 22.54 18.51
CA LEU A 110 -19.48 21.94 19.28
C LEU A 110 -19.21 21.96 20.80
N ILE A 111 -17.96 21.70 21.20
CA ILE A 111 -17.54 21.76 22.61
C ILE A 111 -17.71 23.19 23.14
N ASP A 112 -17.27 24.19 22.38
CA ASP A 112 -17.39 25.60 22.76
C ASP A 112 -18.86 26.02 22.93
N ASP A 113 -19.73 25.62 21.99
CA ASP A 113 -21.16 25.89 22.07
C ASP A 113 -21.80 25.24 23.30
N LYS A 114 -21.48 23.97 23.59
CA LYS A 114 -21.96 23.27 24.79
C LYS A 114 -21.44 23.91 26.07
N ASN A 115 -20.17 24.33 26.11
CA ASN A 115 -19.61 25.04 27.25
C ASN A 115 -20.32 26.38 27.50
N LYS A 116 -20.65 27.11 26.44
CA LYS A 116 -21.44 28.35 26.54
C LYS A 116 -22.85 28.09 27.08
N GLN A 117 -23.50 27.02 26.64
CA GLN A 117 -24.80 26.60 27.18
C GLN A 117 -24.71 26.22 28.66
N ASN A 118 -23.71 25.42 29.05
CA ASN A 118 -23.49 25.02 30.43
C ASN A 118 -23.28 26.22 31.37
N LYS A 119 -22.50 27.23 30.95
CA LYS A 119 -22.33 28.47 31.74
C LYS A 119 -23.65 29.19 31.99
N LYS A 120 -24.55 29.23 30.99
CA LYS A 120 -25.88 29.82 31.17
C LYS A 120 -26.72 29.02 32.16
N LEU A 121 -26.70 27.68 32.05
CA LEU A 121 -27.43 26.81 32.97
C LEU A 121 -26.90 26.94 34.41
N GLN A 122 -25.58 27.02 34.59
CA GLN A 122 -24.97 27.28 35.90
C GLN A 122 -25.40 28.61 36.49
N ALA A 123 -25.43 29.68 35.69
CA ALA A 123 -25.91 30.99 36.15
C ALA A 123 -27.39 30.96 36.57
N ILE A 124 -28.24 30.24 35.83
CA ILE A 124 -29.65 30.04 36.19
C ILE A 124 -29.76 29.24 37.51
N SER A 125 -28.98 28.17 37.65
CA SER A 125 -28.98 27.35 38.88
C SER A 125 -28.58 28.18 40.09
N ALA A 126 -27.50 28.96 39.99
CA ALA A 126 -27.06 29.82 41.08
C ALA A 126 -28.12 30.86 41.47
N ALA A 127 -28.78 31.48 40.49
CA ALA A 127 -29.85 32.43 40.76
C ALA A 127 -31.09 31.79 41.44
N ILE A 128 -31.32 30.50 41.25
CA ILE A 128 -32.37 29.74 41.96
C ILE A 128 -31.95 29.44 43.40
N ASP A 129 -30.68 29.10 43.63
CA ASP A 129 -30.18 28.83 44.98
C ASP A 129 -30.19 30.10 45.87
N ASP A 130 -30.12 31.28 45.25
CA ASP A 130 -30.16 32.59 45.91
C ASP A 130 -31.59 33.10 46.26
N LEU A 131 -32.65 32.35 45.92
CA LEU A 131 -34.07 32.67 46.17
C LEU A 131 -34.58 32.11 47.51
#